data_AF-A0A1Y4A3J8-F1
#
_entry.id   AF-A0A1Y4A3J8-F1
#
_cell.length_a   1.000
_cell.length_b   1.000
_cell.length_c   1.000
_cell.angle_alpha   90.00
_cell.angle_beta   90.00
_cell.angle_gamma   90.00
#
_symmetry.space_group_name_H-M   'P 1'
#
loop_
_entity.id
_entity.type
_entity.pdbx_description
1 polymer ?
#
loop_
_entity_poly.entity_id
_entity_poly.type
_entity_poly.pdbx_seq_one_letter_code
_entity_poly.pdbx_strand_id
1 'polypeptide(L)'
;MNSKDYRSTLGGVTPSPAWRERTLAAMEQAQGKKRPSRKPLAIAATAAALAVAVTGGVWLSGRTEVDPDGPGVARTPEPVVTPTPTPGMPKVWDESFSFVTNPGNLAANSPSAGRLDELTELPVYENPIPTEEEQRTLLDQWAGILGLTITDVEWTASYGEETMGREPTLRAECADGTKLWLRGMYDLYLYDSPDLTAIHDRALQALVQAAASRSENQAAAPAVYTSKSETYGFDGMARTTWTTVVRDPDAPLEEQIWDTAFQCMESTDSTLRIYLPPAESISTYPLRSEAEAVASFLSGDYWGCHYTSHPDQATVLLVELEYDLTMGQPYFQPVYRILYTQDYWDEVIADWVFDGVDPSPFTGVGVAYVPAIDPEYQDEVPYRRYCNDGLAHMTPADLL
;
A
#
# COMPACT_ATOMS: atom_id res chain seq x y z
N MET A 1 26.34 32.87 -26.67
CA MET A 1 27.42 31.98 -27.19
C MET A 1 26.79 31.01 -28.16
N ASN A 2 27.37 30.84 -29.36
CA ASN A 2 26.75 30.18 -30.51
C ASN A 2 27.03 28.67 -30.48
N SER A 3 26.05 27.83 -30.84
CA SER A 3 26.01 26.36 -30.64
C SER A 3 26.99 25.52 -31.49
N LYS A 4 28.01 26.14 -32.10
CA LYS A 4 29.02 25.46 -32.91
C LYS A 4 30.27 25.03 -32.15
N ASP A 5 30.51 25.56 -30.95
CA ASP A 5 31.71 25.22 -30.16
C ASP A 5 31.59 23.92 -29.33
N TYR A 6 30.38 23.39 -29.13
CA TYR A 6 30.18 22.18 -28.31
C TYR A 6 30.44 20.88 -29.08
N ARG A 7 30.31 20.87 -30.41
CA ARG A 7 30.55 19.66 -31.21
C ARG A 7 32.02 19.42 -31.56
N SER A 8 32.89 20.42 -31.38
CA SER A 8 34.34 20.26 -31.57
C SER A 8 35.07 19.64 -30.38
N THR A 9 34.44 19.54 -29.20
CA THR A 9 35.08 19.01 -27.98
C THR A 9 34.92 17.50 -27.78
N LEU A 10 34.05 16.83 -28.56
CA LEU A 10 33.79 15.39 -28.43
C LEU A 10 34.38 14.52 -29.56
N GLY A 11 35.03 15.13 -30.56
CA GLY A 11 35.58 14.43 -31.72
C GLY A 11 36.91 13.69 -31.51
N GLY A 12 37.26 13.31 -30.27
CA GLY A 12 38.63 12.87 -29.96
C GLY A 12 38.80 11.71 -28.98
N VAL A 13 37.74 11.10 -28.45
CA VAL A 13 37.93 10.02 -27.44
C VAL A 13 37.87 8.66 -28.12
N THR A 14 39.02 8.25 -28.67
CA THR A 14 39.22 6.84 -29.04
C THR A 14 39.55 6.07 -27.76
N PRO A 15 38.78 5.05 -27.36
CA PRO A 15 39.07 4.28 -26.14
C PRO A 15 40.49 3.73 -26.20
N SER A 16 41.25 3.89 -25.11
CA SER A 16 42.63 3.45 -25.08
C SER A 16 42.71 1.93 -25.27
N PRO A 17 43.77 1.41 -25.91
CA PRO A 17 43.97 -0.04 -26.05
C PRO A 17 43.88 -0.78 -24.72
N ALA A 18 44.39 -0.17 -23.64
CA ALA A 18 44.32 -0.70 -22.28
C ALA A 18 42.90 -0.79 -21.73
N TRP A 19 42.00 0.14 -22.10
CA TRP A 19 40.60 0.05 -21.72
C TRP A 19 39.91 -1.10 -22.46
N ARG A 20 40.12 -1.21 -23.79
CA ARG A 20 39.55 -2.33 -24.58
C ARG A 20 40.04 -3.69 -24.10
N GLU A 21 41.32 -3.80 -23.77
CA GLU A 21 41.91 -5.03 -23.25
C GLU A 21 41.31 -5.44 -21.89
N ARG A 22 41.10 -4.48 -20.98
CA ARG A 22 40.44 -4.74 -19.69
C ARG A 22 38.97 -5.12 -19.85
N THR A 23 38.25 -4.46 -20.75
CA THR A 23 36.84 -4.77 -21.00
C THR A 23 36.66 -6.14 -21.65
N LEU A 24 37.50 -6.50 -22.62
CA LEU A 24 37.48 -7.82 -23.24
C LEU A 24 37.88 -8.92 -22.25
N ALA A 25 38.90 -8.67 -21.42
CA ALA A 25 39.30 -9.60 -20.36
C ALA A 25 38.17 -9.80 -19.32
N ALA A 26 37.45 -8.74 -18.95
CA ALA A 26 36.30 -8.83 -18.04
C ALA A 26 35.14 -9.63 -18.66
N MET A 27 34.88 -9.44 -19.96
CA MET A 27 33.85 -10.19 -20.69
C MET A 27 34.19 -11.68 -20.85
N GLU A 28 35.46 -12.02 -21.10
CA GLU A 28 35.92 -13.41 -21.15
C GLU A 28 35.87 -14.07 -19.77
N GLN A 29 36.18 -13.32 -18.70
CA GLN A 29 36.11 -13.83 -17.32
C GLN A 29 34.66 -14.08 -16.86
N ALA A 30 33.70 -13.34 -17.43
CA ALA A 30 32.27 -13.52 -17.17
C ALA A 30 31.65 -14.73 -17.90
N GLN A 31 32.23 -15.18 -19.02
CA GLN A 31 31.71 -16.32 -19.79
C GLN A 31 31.90 -17.69 -19.10
N GLY A 32 32.76 -17.78 -18.08
CA GLY A 32 33.09 -19.04 -17.40
C GLY A 32 32.39 -19.30 -16.05
N LYS A 33 31.69 -18.31 -15.48
CA LYS A 33 31.03 -18.48 -14.18
C LYS A 33 29.62 -19.03 -14.38
N LYS A 34 29.43 -20.32 -14.11
CA LYS A 34 28.10 -20.93 -13.97
C LYS A 34 27.28 -20.10 -12.98
N ARG A 35 26.16 -19.54 -13.44
CA ARG A 35 25.15 -18.91 -12.59
C ARG A 35 24.81 -19.86 -11.43
N PRO A 36 24.73 -19.37 -10.18
CA PRO A 36 24.15 -20.19 -9.11
C PRO A 36 22.71 -20.54 -9.51
N SER A 37 22.43 -21.84 -9.55
CA SER A 37 21.12 -22.40 -9.82
C SER A 37 20.15 -21.94 -8.71
N ARG A 38 19.30 -20.95 -8.98
CA ARG A 38 18.12 -20.63 -8.15
C ARG A 38 17.28 -21.91 -8.02
N LYS A 39 16.99 -22.35 -6.79
CA LYS A 39 16.03 -23.45 -6.55
C LYS A 39 14.64 -22.97 -6.97
N PRO A 40 13.81 -23.78 -7.65
CA PRO A 40 12.46 -23.38 -7.99
C PRO A 40 11.61 -23.24 -6.73
N LEU A 41 10.99 -22.08 -6.56
CA LEU A 41 9.88 -21.86 -5.63
C LEU A 41 8.72 -22.77 -6.06
N ALA A 42 8.25 -23.62 -5.16
CA ALA A 42 7.10 -24.47 -5.39
C ALA A 42 5.81 -23.63 -5.24
N ILE A 43 5.32 -23.08 -6.35
CA ILE A 43 3.99 -22.48 -6.43
C ILE A 43 3.05 -23.54 -7.01
N ALA A 44 2.07 -23.97 -6.22
CA ALA A 44 1.05 -24.93 -6.64
C ALA A 44 0.06 -24.23 -7.57
N ALA A 45 0.18 -24.46 -8.88
CA ALA A 45 -0.78 -24.01 -9.88
C ALA A 45 -1.88 -25.07 -10.04
N THR A 46 -3.14 -24.70 -9.80
CA THR A 46 -4.30 -25.53 -10.19
C THR A 46 -5.08 -24.78 -11.25
N ALA A 47 -5.00 -25.27 -12.49
CA ALA A 47 -5.75 -24.77 -13.62
C ALA A 47 -7.13 -25.46 -13.69
N ALA A 48 -8.19 -24.69 -13.90
CA ALA A 48 -9.44 -25.22 -14.41
C ALA A 48 -10.06 -24.26 -15.43
N ALA A 49 -10.17 -24.74 -16.66
CA ALA A 49 -10.84 -24.08 -17.77
C ALA A 49 -12.30 -24.57 -17.85
N LEU A 50 -13.26 -23.67 -18.17
CA LEU A 50 -14.23 -23.82 -19.27
C LEU A 50 -15.34 -22.75 -19.29
N ALA A 51 -15.34 -21.98 -20.38
CA ALA A 51 -16.45 -21.60 -21.29
C ALA A 51 -17.84 -21.16 -20.76
N VAL A 52 -18.04 -19.83 -20.78
CA VAL A 52 -19.11 -19.03 -21.42
C VAL A 52 -20.48 -19.67 -21.74
N ALA A 53 -21.56 -19.05 -21.23
CA ALA A 53 -22.75 -18.71 -22.02
C ALA A 53 -23.54 -17.55 -21.38
N VAL A 54 -23.80 -16.54 -22.21
CA VAL A 54 -24.41 -15.22 -22.00
C VAL A 54 -25.94 -15.29 -21.84
N THR A 55 -26.52 -14.33 -21.10
CA THR A 55 -27.70 -13.46 -21.42
C THR A 55 -28.28 -12.98 -20.08
N GLY A 56 -28.50 -11.71 -19.77
CA GLY A 56 -28.93 -10.56 -20.57
C GLY A 56 -30.10 -9.93 -19.79
N GLY A 57 -30.01 -8.65 -19.43
CA GLY A 57 -31.04 -8.04 -18.57
C GLY A 57 -30.86 -6.55 -18.37
N VAL A 58 -31.12 -5.79 -19.42
CA VAL A 58 -31.27 -4.33 -19.43
C VAL A 58 -32.26 -3.88 -18.36
N TRP A 59 -31.88 -2.91 -17.52
CA TRP A 59 -32.86 -1.98 -16.95
C TRP A 59 -32.35 -0.54 -16.95
N LEU A 60 -33.08 0.26 -17.73
CA LEU A 60 -32.98 1.70 -17.90
C LEU A 60 -33.92 2.39 -16.93
N SER A 61 -33.40 3.29 -16.11
CA SER A 61 -34.06 4.56 -15.72
C SER A 61 -33.05 5.36 -14.88
N GLY A 62 -32.67 6.60 -15.16
CA GLY A 62 -33.15 7.55 -16.14
C GLY A 62 -33.07 8.97 -15.56
N ARG A 63 -32.24 9.80 -16.22
CA ARG A 63 -32.25 11.28 -16.31
C ARG A 63 -31.62 12.08 -15.15
N THR A 64 -30.93 13.21 -15.37
CA THR A 64 -30.41 14.01 -16.51
C THR A 64 -29.58 15.14 -15.85
N GLU A 65 -28.50 15.72 -16.41
CA GLU A 65 -28.47 16.57 -17.62
C GLU A 65 -27.06 16.58 -18.23
N VAL A 66 -27.04 16.62 -19.56
CA VAL A 66 -25.86 16.67 -20.43
C VAL A 66 -25.81 18.05 -21.07
N ASP A 67 -24.64 18.71 -21.07
CA ASP A 67 -24.36 19.90 -21.89
C ASP A 67 -24.06 19.47 -23.35
N PRO A 68 -24.66 20.07 -24.40
CA PRO A 68 -24.86 19.39 -25.69
C PRO A 68 -23.77 19.54 -26.77
N ASP A 69 -22.64 20.23 -26.57
CA ASP A 69 -21.78 20.60 -27.71
C ASP A 69 -20.26 20.36 -27.51
N GLY A 70 -19.84 19.09 -27.39
CA GLY A 70 -18.43 18.75 -27.58
C GLY A 70 -18.16 17.24 -27.62
N PRO A 71 -17.22 16.74 -28.45
CA PRO A 71 -16.78 15.36 -28.33
C PRO A 71 -16.07 15.21 -26.99
N GLY A 72 -16.70 14.49 -26.06
CA GLY A 72 -16.15 14.17 -24.75
C GLY A 72 -14.81 13.47 -24.89
N VAL A 73 -13.74 14.21 -24.62
CA VAL A 73 -12.42 13.67 -24.34
C VAL A 73 -12.27 13.77 -22.84
N ALA A 74 -12.10 12.63 -22.18
CA ALA A 74 -11.79 12.53 -20.76
C ALA A 74 -10.65 13.49 -20.43
N ARG A 75 -10.89 14.43 -19.51
CA ARG A 75 -9.85 15.28 -18.93
C ARG A 75 -9.72 14.94 -17.48
N THR A 76 -8.69 14.16 -17.16
CA THR A 76 -8.11 14.05 -15.83
C THR A 76 -7.82 15.46 -15.29
N PRO A 77 -8.14 15.79 -14.03
CA PRO A 77 -7.70 17.05 -13.43
C PRO A 77 -6.17 17.16 -13.49
N GLU A 78 -5.64 18.33 -13.87
CA GLU A 78 -4.19 18.54 -13.91
C GLU A 78 -3.61 18.44 -12.48
N PRO A 79 -2.56 17.62 -12.25
CA PRO A 79 -1.91 17.56 -10.95
C PRO A 79 -1.14 18.85 -10.66
N VAL A 80 -1.18 19.27 -9.40
CA VAL A 80 -0.31 20.33 -8.87
C VAL A 80 1.15 19.87 -9.01
N VAL A 81 1.92 20.65 -9.74
CA VAL A 81 3.30 20.39 -10.18
C VAL A 81 4.22 19.88 -9.06
N THR A 82 4.62 18.62 -9.15
CA THR A 82 5.79 18.06 -8.45
C THR A 82 7.07 18.70 -9.02
N PRO A 83 8.11 18.99 -8.22
CA PRO A 83 9.34 19.57 -8.73
C PRO A 83 9.97 18.66 -9.81
N THR A 84 10.28 19.24 -10.97
CA THR A 84 10.92 18.52 -12.08
C THR A 84 12.26 17.93 -11.61
N PRO A 85 12.52 16.62 -11.80
CA PRO A 85 13.81 16.02 -11.48
C PRO A 85 14.93 16.76 -12.21
N THR A 86 16.03 17.02 -11.50
CA THR A 86 17.18 17.72 -12.09
C THR A 86 17.85 16.81 -13.13
N PRO A 87 17.98 17.22 -14.41
CA PRO A 87 18.57 16.38 -15.43
C PRO A 87 20.04 16.05 -15.11
N GLY A 88 20.37 14.77 -14.92
CA GLY A 88 21.76 14.29 -14.81
C GLY A 88 22.12 13.47 -13.58
N MET A 89 21.19 13.19 -12.67
CA MET A 89 21.38 12.16 -11.64
C MET A 89 21.18 10.77 -12.27
N PRO A 90 21.96 9.74 -11.91
CA PRO A 90 21.68 8.36 -12.35
C PRO A 90 20.25 7.98 -11.94
N LYS A 91 19.43 7.43 -12.85
CA LYS A 91 18.04 7.00 -12.59
C LYS A 91 17.89 6.01 -11.41
N VAL A 92 18.99 5.43 -10.94
CA VAL A 92 19.06 4.53 -9.75
C VAL A 92 18.66 5.24 -8.44
N TRP A 93 18.71 6.58 -8.37
CA TRP A 93 18.27 7.35 -7.20
C TRP A 93 16.75 7.62 -7.17
N ASP A 94 16.06 7.25 -8.25
CA ASP A 94 14.62 7.37 -8.42
C ASP A 94 13.94 5.99 -8.17
N GLU A 95 14.41 5.25 -7.16
CA GLU A 95 13.85 3.96 -6.77
C GLU A 95 13.43 4.02 -5.30
N SER A 96 12.37 3.31 -4.93
CA SER A 96 12.02 3.12 -3.53
C SER A 96 11.37 1.75 -3.33
N PHE A 97 11.86 1.01 -2.35
CA PHE A 97 11.39 -0.33 -2.02
C PHE A 97 11.81 -0.68 -0.59
N SER A 98 11.17 -1.71 -0.03
CA SER A 98 11.50 -2.26 1.28
C SER A 98 12.63 -3.29 1.19
N PHE A 99 13.54 -3.28 2.16
CA PHE A 99 14.55 -4.32 2.31
C PHE A 99 13.96 -5.44 3.17
N VAL A 100 13.92 -6.67 2.66
CA VAL A 100 13.39 -7.83 3.37
C VAL A 100 14.30 -9.04 3.22
N THR A 101 14.22 -9.99 4.17
CA THR A 101 14.90 -11.29 4.07
C THR A 101 14.00 -12.39 3.51
N ASN A 102 12.68 -12.19 3.56
CA ASN A 102 11.68 -13.07 2.98
C ASN A 102 10.48 -12.25 2.47
N PRO A 103 10.25 -12.14 1.16
CA PRO A 103 9.11 -11.42 0.60
C PRO A 103 7.76 -11.92 1.11
N GLY A 104 7.63 -13.21 1.44
CA GLY A 104 6.39 -13.78 1.97
C GLY A 104 5.93 -13.17 3.30
N ASN A 105 6.84 -12.54 4.05
CA ASN A 105 6.49 -11.86 5.31
C ASN A 105 5.60 -10.62 5.08
N LEU A 106 5.61 -10.04 3.87
CA LEU A 106 4.79 -8.87 3.52
C LEU A 106 3.37 -9.25 3.07
N ALA A 107 3.10 -10.54 2.87
CA ALA A 107 1.85 -11.11 2.37
C ALA A 107 1.07 -11.90 3.44
N ALA A 108 1.59 -11.93 4.67
CA ALA A 108 1.08 -12.82 5.69
C ALA A 108 -0.36 -12.42 6.09
N ASN A 109 -1.26 -13.41 6.13
CA ASN A 109 -2.69 -13.33 6.49
C ASN A 109 -3.66 -12.74 5.45
N SER A 110 -3.24 -12.48 4.22
CA SER A 110 -4.14 -12.05 3.15
C SER A 110 -5.24 -13.09 2.84
N PRO A 111 -6.53 -12.76 3.01
CA PRO A 111 -7.62 -13.69 2.68
C PRO A 111 -7.92 -13.76 1.18
N SER A 112 -7.51 -12.74 0.42
CA SER A 112 -7.81 -12.58 -1.01
C SER A 112 -6.75 -13.20 -1.92
N ALA A 113 -5.57 -13.53 -1.39
CA ALA A 113 -4.49 -14.17 -2.13
C ALA A 113 -4.96 -15.49 -2.80
N GLY A 114 -4.96 -15.51 -4.13
CA GLY A 114 -5.38 -16.67 -4.92
C GLY A 114 -6.90 -16.91 -4.98
N ARG A 115 -7.71 -15.94 -4.54
CA ARG A 115 -9.18 -15.99 -4.52
C ARG A 115 -9.82 -14.74 -5.15
N LEU A 116 -9.05 -13.99 -5.94
CA LEU A 116 -9.47 -12.70 -6.50
C LEU A 116 -10.64 -12.82 -7.48
N ASP A 117 -10.83 -13.99 -8.08
CA ASP A 117 -11.93 -14.31 -9.00
C ASP A 117 -13.26 -14.57 -8.30
N GLU A 118 -13.28 -14.72 -6.97
CA GLU A 118 -14.51 -14.89 -6.18
C GLU A 118 -15.29 -13.57 -6.02
N LEU A 119 -14.65 -12.43 -6.26
CA LEU A 119 -15.24 -11.10 -6.08
C LEU A 119 -15.38 -10.38 -7.42
N THR A 120 -16.55 -9.78 -7.63
CA THR A 120 -16.84 -8.94 -8.81
C THR A 120 -17.22 -7.52 -8.43
N GLU A 121 -17.52 -7.28 -7.16
CA GLU A 121 -17.89 -6.00 -6.59
C GLU A 121 -17.49 -5.96 -5.11
N LEU A 122 -17.20 -4.76 -4.59
CA LEU A 122 -16.95 -4.55 -3.16
C LEU A 122 -17.51 -3.20 -2.70
N PRO A 123 -17.87 -3.07 -1.41
CA PRO A 123 -18.33 -1.81 -0.85
C PRO A 123 -17.22 -0.77 -0.79
N VAL A 124 -17.58 0.49 -0.93
CA VAL A 124 -16.72 1.64 -0.61
C VAL A 124 -17.29 2.33 0.61
N TYR A 125 -16.42 2.77 1.51
CA TYR A 125 -16.81 3.43 2.75
C TYR A 125 -16.42 4.89 2.74
N GLU A 126 -17.28 5.76 3.27
CA GLU A 126 -16.91 7.16 3.47
C GLU A 126 -15.87 7.27 4.59
N ASN A 127 -14.85 8.10 4.37
CA ASN A 127 -13.95 8.57 5.42
C ASN A 127 -14.34 10.01 5.73
N PRO A 128 -15.31 10.30 6.62
CA PRO A 128 -15.75 11.67 6.86
C PRO A 128 -14.66 12.49 7.55
N ILE A 129 -14.73 13.83 7.44
CA ILE A 129 -13.95 14.74 8.29
C ILE A 129 -14.74 14.91 9.59
N PRO A 130 -14.32 14.29 10.71
CA PRO A 130 -15.09 14.39 11.95
C PRO A 130 -14.93 15.76 12.61
N THR A 131 -15.91 16.09 13.43
CA THR A 131 -15.86 17.17 14.39
C THR A 131 -15.00 16.81 15.60
N GLU A 132 -14.57 17.83 16.36
CA GLU A 132 -13.87 17.61 17.63
C GLU A 132 -14.71 16.77 18.62
N GLU A 133 -16.03 17.00 18.68
CA GLU A 133 -16.93 16.30 19.59
C GLU A 133 -17.04 14.80 19.26
N GLU A 134 -17.12 14.44 17.98
CA GLU A 134 -17.14 13.06 17.52
C GLU A 134 -15.84 12.34 17.87
N GLN A 135 -14.69 12.98 17.63
CA GLN A 135 -13.39 12.40 17.98
C GLN A 135 -13.22 12.26 19.50
N ARG A 136 -13.67 13.24 20.30
CA ARG A 136 -13.61 13.15 21.77
C ARG A 136 -14.46 12.01 22.28
N THR A 137 -15.69 11.88 21.78
CA THR A 137 -16.60 10.79 22.15
C THR A 137 -15.99 9.43 21.85
N LEU A 138 -15.44 9.26 20.64
CA LEU A 138 -14.79 8.00 20.24
C LEU A 138 -13.53 7.72 21.08
N LEU A 139 -12.71 8.74 21.34
CA LEU A 139 -11.49 8.59 22.12
C LEU A 139 -11.79 8.25 23.59
N ASP A 140 -12.80 8.87 24.20
CA ASP A 140 -13.24 8.56 25.56
C ASP A 140 -13.76 7.11 25.66
N GLN A 141 -14.51 6.65 24.65
CA GLN A 141 -14.95 5.25 24.57
C GLN A 141 -13.77 4.29 24.54
N TRP A 142 -12.79 4.53 23.66
CA TRP A 142 -11.61 3.66 23.54
C TRP A 142 -10.70 3.75 24.76
N ALA A 143 -10.51 4.93 25.35
CA ALA A 143 -9.80 5.04 26.62
C ALA A 143 -10.47 4.19 27.71
N GLY A 144 -11.81 4.20 27.79
CA GLY A 144 -12.56 3.33 28.68
C GLY A 144 -12.32 1.84 28.43
N ILE A 145 -12.37 1.39 27.17
CA ILE A 145 -12.08 0.00 26.75
C ILE A 145 -10.67 -0.41 27.17
N LEU A 146 -9.70 0.47 26.97
CA LEU A 146 -8.29 0.23 27.26
C LEU A 146 -7.95 0.41 28.74
N GLY A 147 -8.89 0.88 29.57
CA GLY A 147 -8.69 1.13 30.99
C GLY A 147 -7.78 2.33 31.27
N LEU A 148 -7.77 3.31 30.38
CA LEU A 148 -7.00 4.54 30.45
C LEU A 148 -7.87 5.70 30.94
N THR A 149 -7.25 6.64 31.64
CA THR A 149 -7.91 7.88 32.09
C THR A 149 -7.23 9.05 31.40
N ILE A 150 -7.94 9.72 30.51
CA ILE A 150 -7.46 10.91 29.81
C ILE A 150 -7.36 12.09 30.78
N THR A 151 -6.24 12.80 30.74
CA THR A 151 -5.98 13.98 31.59
C THR A 151 -5.83 15.26 30.81
N ASP A 152 -5.33 15.18 29.56
CA ASP A 152 -5.18 16.35 28.68
C ASP A 152 -5.51 15.98 27.23
N VAL A 153 -5.98 16.95 26.46
CA VAL A 153 -6.41 16.76 25.07
C VAL A 153 -6.12 17.99 24.22
N GLU A 154 -5.51 17.75 23.06
CA GLU A 154 -5.26 18.73 22.01
C GLU A 154 -5.94 18.28 20.69
N TRP A 155 -6.76 19.14 20.10
CA TRP A 155 -7.38 18.89 18.80
C TRP A 155 -6.78 19.78 17.72
N THR A 156 -6.42 19.18 16.59
CA THR A 156 -5.93 19.88 15.40
C THR A 156 -6.89 19.64 14.25
N ALA A 157 -7.43 20.73 13.69
CA ALA A 157 -8.35 20.69 12.56
C ALA A 157 -7.68 20.19 11.26
N SER A 158 -8.53 19.76 10.31
CA SER A 158 -8.14 19.47 8.94
C SER A 158 -7.54 20.70 8.23
N TYR A 159 -6.57 20.47 7.35
CA TYR A 159 -5.94 21.49 6.51
C TYR A 159 -6.56 21.59 5.10
N GLY A 160 -7.50 20.70 4.74
CA GLY A 160 -8.21 20.74 3.46
C GLY A 160 -8.89 19.42 3.08
N GLU A 161 -9.92 19.48 2.23
CA GLU A 161 -10.79 18.34 1.90
C GLU A 161 -10.10 17.20 1.13
N GLU A 162 -8.96 17.49 0.50
CA GLU A 162 -8.36 16.65 -0.51
C GLU A 162 -6.81 16.70 -0.47
N THR A 163 -6.21 16.58 0.72
CA THR A 163 -4.75 16.73 0.90
C THR A 163 -4.19 15.83 2.01
N MET A 164 -2.86 15.76 2.13
CA MET A 164 -2.09 15.12 3.22
C MET A 164 -2.44 15.57 4.66
N GLY A 165 -3.39 16.48 4.85
CA GLY A 165 -3.87 16.94 6.15
C GLY A 165 -5.39 16.92 6.28
N ARG A 166 -6.07 16.07 5.49
CA ARG A 166 -7.52 15.98 5.47
C ARG A 166 -8.10 15.55 6.81
N GLU A 167 -7.46 14.60 7.48
CA GLU A 167 -7.94 14.08 8.75
C GLU A 167 -7.54 15.02 9.91
N PRO A 168 -8.51 15.54 10.67
CA PRO A 168 -8.20 16.19 11.94
C PRO A 168 -7.59 15.16 12.91
N THR A 169 -6.72 15.65 13.79
CA THR A 169 -6.01 14.80 14.76
C THR A 169 -6.39 15.22 16.17
N LEU A 170 -6.88 14.26 16.96
CA LEU A 170 -7.08 14.42 18.40
C LEU A 170 -5.95 13.70 19.15
N ARG A 171 -5.19 14.44 19.95
CA ARG A 171 -4.09 13.93 20.77
C ARG A 171 -4.50 14.00 22.23
N ALA A 172 -4.22 12.96 22.99
CA ALA A 172 -4.47 12.94 24.42
C ALA A 172 -3.30 12.34 25.19
N GLU A 173 -3.15 12.79 26.44
CA GLU A 173 -2.25 12.21 27.43
C GLU A 173 -3.09 11.59 28.55
N CYS A 174 -2.74 10.38 28.95
CA CYS A 174 -3.38 9.65 30.02
C CYS A 174 -2.61 9.79 31.34
N ALA A 175 -3.30 9.54 32.46
CA ALA A 175 -2.74 9.66 33.81
C ALA A 175 -1.49 8.78 34.07
N ASP A 176 -1.31 7.71 33.30
CA ASP A 176 -0.17 6.80 33.39
C ASP A 176 0.99 7.17 32.45
N GLY A 177 0.85 8.26 31.67
CA GLY A 177 1.81 8.71 30.67
C GLY A 177 1.59 8.14 29.27
N THR A 178 0.62 7.23 29.08
CA THR A 178 0.24 6.73 27.75
C THR A 178 -0.28 7.88 26.90
N LYS A 179 0.19 7.98 25.65
CA LYS A 179 -0.30 8.97 24.68
C LYS A 179 -1.20 8.31 23.65
N LEU A 180 -2.31 8.95 23.36
CA LEU A 180 -3.29 8.50 22.36
C LEU A 180 -3.35 9.51 21.22
N TRP A 181 -3.25 9.06 19.97
CA TRP A 181 -3.42 9.87 18.78
C TRP A 181 -4.49 9.26 17.89
N LEU A 182 -5.66 9.91 17.83
CA LEU A 182 -6.75 9.55 16.92
C LEU A 182 -6.69 10.44 15.68
N ARG A 183 -6.51 9.83 14.50
CA ARG A 183 -6.57 10.50 13.20
C ARG A 183 -7.86 10.14 12.50
N GLY A 184 -8.64 11.15 12.10
CA GLY A 184 -9.98 10.93 11.56
C GLY A 184 -10.85 10.15 12.56
N MET A 185 -11.61 9.17 12.08
CA MET A 185 -12.42 8.28 12.94
C MET A 185 -11.94 6.83 12.94
N TYR A 186 -10.80 6.53 12.30
CA TYR A 186 -10.44 5.16 11.92
C TYR A 186 -9.07 4.71 12.41
N ASP A 187 -8.20 5.60 12.88
CA ASP A 187 -6.81 5.28 13.16
C ASP A 187 -6.38 5.78 14.53
N LEU A 188 -6.32 4.87 15.50
CA LEU A 188 -5.91 5.15 16.87
C LEU A 188 -4.52 4.60 17.15
N TYR A 189 -3.57 5.50 17.38
CA TYR A 189 -2.21 5.16 17.82
C TYR A 189 -2.02 5.34 19.32
N LEU A 190 -1.21 4.46 19.90
CA LEU A 190 -0.79 4.48 21.29
C LEU A 190 0.73 4.45 21.39
N TYR A 191 1.27 5.32 22.23
CA TYR A 191 2.70 5.48 22.46
C TYR A 191 3.00 5.60 23.96
N ASP A 192 4.27 5.37 24.31
CA ASP A 192 4.84 5.63 25.64
C ASP A 192 4.11 4.94 26.81
N SER A 193 3.33 3.89 26.53
CA SER A 193 2.61 3.18 27.59
C SER A 193 3.58 2.42 28.50
N PRO A 194 3.43 2.53 29.84
CA PRO A 194 4.24 1.76 30.77
C PRO A 194 3.91 0.25 30.76
N ASP A 195 2.75 -0.16 30.24
CA ASP A 195 2.32 -1.56 30.11
C ASP A 195 1.55 -1.78 28.79
N LEU A 196 2.28 -1.71 27.68
CA LEU A 196 1.71 -1.90 26.34
C LEU A 196 1.08 -3.28 26.15
N THR A 197 1.60 -4.31 26.82
CA THR A 197 1.06 -5.69 26.76
C THR A 197 -0.36 -5.75 27.31
N ALA A 198 -0.62 -5.14 28.48
CA ALA A 198 -1.96 -5.13 29.04
C ALA A 198 -2.96 -4.34 28.17
N ILE A 199 -2.51 -3.25 27.54
CA ILE A 199 -3.32 -2.47 26.59
C ILE A 199 -3.64 -3.32 25.36
N HIS A 200 -2.63 -4.00 24.80
CA HIS A 200 -2.80 -4.90 23.65
C HIS A 200 -3.82 -5.99 23.94
N ASP A 201 -3.76 -6.65 25.10
CA ASP A 201 -4.73 -7.70 25.47
C ASP A 201 -6.17 -7.17 25.58
N ARG A 202 -6.35 -5.96 26.11
CA ARG A 202 -7.68 -5.30 26.17
C ARG A 202 -8.18 -4.93 24.79
N ALA A 203 -7.31 -4.39 23.93
CA ALA A 203 -7.65 -4.08 22.54
C ALA A 203 -8.08 -5.35 21.78
N LEU A 204 -7.30 -6.43 21.89
CA LEU A 204 -7.63 -7.72 21.29
C LEU A 204 -8.97 -8.25 21.80
N GLN A 205 -9.22 -8.18 23.10
CA GLN A 205 -10.49 -8.60 23.68
C GLN A 205 -11.66 -7.79 23.09
N ALA A 206 -11.50 -6.48 22.90
CA ALA A 206 -12.51 -5.63 22.29
C ALA A 206 -12.79 -6.04 20.83
N LEU A 207 -11.75 -6.29 20.03
CA LEU A 207 -11.88 -6.78 18.65
C LEU A 207 -12.59 -8.14 18.59
N VAL A 208 -12.25 -9.07 19.48
CA VAL A 208 -12.93 -10.38 19.59
C VAL A 208 -14.41 -10.24 19.93
N GLN A 209 -14.77 -9.35 20.87
CA GLN A 209 -16.17 -9.09 21.20
C GLN A 209 -16.92 -8.44 20.02
N ALA A 210 -16.28 -7.49 19.33
CA ALA A 210 -16.86 -6.84 18.16
C ALA A 210 -17.13 -7.85 17.02
N ALA A 211 -16.16 -8.69 16.69
CA ALA A 211 -16.32 -9.75 15.69
C ALA A 211 -17.42 -10.75 16.07
N ALA A 212 -17.46 -11.19 17.33
CA ALA A 212 -18.50 -12.11 17.83
C ALA A 212 -19.91 -11.50 17.76
N SER A 213 -20.04 -10.18 17.90
CA SER A 213 -21.33 -9.49 17.80
C SER A 213 -21.86 -9.34 16.37
N ARG A 214 -20.98 -9.40 15.36
CA ARG A 214 -21.34 -9.31 13.94
C ARG A 214 -21.61 -10.67 13.29
N SER A 215 -20.97 -11.73 13.77
CA SER A 215 -21.15 -13.07 13.19
C SER A 215 -22.61 -13.52 13.28
N GLU A 216 -23.21 -13.78 12.11
CA GLU A 216 -24.54 -14.38 12.01
C GLU A 216 -24.58 -15.81 12.58
N ASN A 217 -23.42 -16.47 12.59
CA ASN A 217 -23.25 -17.83 13.06
C ASN A 217 -22.68 -17.84 14.48
N GLN A 218 -23.53 -17.58 15.48
CA GLN A 218 -23.16 -17.55 16.92
C GLN A 218 -22.43 -18.81 17.44
N ALA A 219 -22.39 -19.90 16.67
CA ALA A 219 -21.66 -21.12 16.99
C ALA A 219 -20.17 -21.08 16.60
N ALA A 220 -19.77 -20.27 15.63
CA ALA A 220 -18.37 -20.12 15.23
C ALA A 220 -17.73 -19.00 16.04
N ALA A 221 -16.72 -19.34 16.85
CA ALA A 221 -15.94 -18.32 17.54
C ALA A 221 -15.00 -17.64 16.54
N PRO A 222 -14.90 -16.30 16.52
CA PRO A 222 -13.95 -15.61 15.65
C PRO A 222 -12.53 -16.09 15.97
N ALA A 223 -11.75 -16.33 14.92
CA ALA A 223 -10.37 -16.76 15.03
C ALA A 223 -9.42 -15.56 15.03
N VAL A 224 -8.33 -15.70 15.79
CA VAL A 224 -7.27 -14.68 15.87
C VAL A 224 -6.10 -15.13 15.01
N TYR A 225 -5.72 -14.31 14.04
CA TYR A 225 -4.58 -14.52 13.16
C TYR A 225 -3.52 -13.47 13.48
N THR A 226 -2.29 -13.91 13.74
CA THR A 226 -1.17 -13.01 13.98
C THR A 226 -0.08 -13.29 12.95
N SER A 227 0.37 -12.25 12.27
CA SER A 227 1.51 -12.28 11.35
C SER A 227 2.62 -11.37 11.84
N LYS A 228 3.85 -11.74 11.47
CA LYS A 228 5.04 -10.93 11.68
C LYS A 228 5.54 -10.46 10.32
N SER A 229 5.74 -9.16 10.15
CA SER A 229 6.47 -8.58 9.03
C SER A 229 7.79 -7.98 9.53
N GLU A 230 8.83 -8.11 8.72
CA GLU A 230 10.17 -7.57 9.03
C GLU A 230 10.68 -6.82 7.80
N THR A 231 10.96 -5.54 7.99
CA THR A 231 11.68 -4.70 7.02
C THR A 231 13.01 -4.27 7.63
N TYR A 232 13.99 -3.95 6.80
CA TYR A 232 15.35 -3.62 7.26
C TYR A 232 15.73 -2.19 6.87
N GLY A 233 16.44 -1.51 7.77
CA GLY A 233 17.09 -0.23 7.45
C GLY A 233 18.40 -0.43 6.68
N PHE A 234 18.98 0.67 6.21
CA PHE A 234 20.31 0.69 5.59
C PHE A 234 21.42 0.24 6.55
N ASP A 235 21.18 0.34 7.85
CA ASP A 235 22.05 -0.18 8.92
C ASP A 235 21.93 -1.70 9.13
N GLY A 236 21.06 -2.39 8.38
CA GLY A 236 20.79 -3.81 8.53
C GLY A 236 19.95 -4.15 9.76
N MET A 237 19.41 -3.17 10.47
CA MET A 237 18.56 -3.39 11.63
C MET A 237 17.12 -3.70 11.21
N ALA A 238 16.56 -4.77 11.78
CA ALA A 238 15.18 -5.16 11.54
C ALA A 238 14.21 -4.21 12.25
N ARG A 239 13.16 -3.83 11.55
CA ARG A 239 11.95 -3.21 12.08
C ARG A 239 10.84 -4.24 11.96
N THR A 240 10.36 -4.70 13.11
CA THR A 240 9.31 -5.71 13.20
C THR A 240 7.97 -5.06 13.42
N THR A 241 6.97 -5.47 12.66
CA THR A 241 5.56 -5.16 12.91
C THR A 241 4.78 -6.45 13.05
N TRP A 242 3.98 -6.55 14.10
CA TRP A 242 3.04 -7.63 14.33
C TRP A 242 1.64 -7.16 13.95
N THR A 243 1.00 -7.85 13.03
CA THR A 243 -0.38 -7.58 12.63
C THR A 243 -1.26 -8.66 13.21
N THR A 244 -2.29 -8.26 13.96
CA THR A 244 -3.29 -9.17 14.52
C THR A 244 -4.65 -8.84 13.94
N VAL A 245 -5.27 -9.85 13.32
CA VAL A 245 -6.59 -9.78 12.69
C VAL A 245 -7.52 -10.74 13.41
N VAL A 246 -8.72 -10.27 13.72
CA VAL A 246 -9.81 -11.10 14.24
C VAL A 246 -10.84 -11.28 13.13
N ARG A 247 -11.06 -12.52 12.69
CA ARG A 247 -12.01 -12.83 11.61
C ARG A 247 -12.63 -14.21 11.75
N ASP A 248 -13.81 -14.38 11.18
CA ASP A 248 -14.41 -15.71 10.98
C ASP A 248 -13.85 -16.33 9.68
N PRO A 249 -13.15 -17.48 9.74
CA PRO A 249 -12.62 -18.12 8.53
C PRO A 249 -13.70 -18.59 7.55
N ASP A 250 -14.91 -18.84 8.04
CA ASP A 250 -16.03 -19.34 7.26
C ASP A 250 -16.90 -18.20 6.69
N ALA A 251 -16.60 -16.94 7.03
CA ALA A 251 -17.27 -15.77 6.48
C ALA A 251 -17.01 -15.59 4.97
N PRO A 252 -17.90 -14.92 4.22
CA PRO A 252 -17.67 -14.55 2.83
C PRO A 252 -16.35 -13.80 2.64
N LEU A 253 -15.71 -13.92 1.46
CA LEU A 253 -14.40 -13.31 1.22
C LEU A 253 -14.42 -11.78 1.40
N GLU A 254 -15.51 -11.12 1.01
CA GLU A 254 -15.73 -9.68 1.26
C GLU A 254 -15.57 -9.32 2.73
N GLU A 255 -16.23 -10.08 3.63
CA GLU A 255 -16.16 -9.86 5.07
C GLU A 255 -14.76 -10.16 5.60
N GLN A 256 -14.09 -11.21 5.11
CA GLN A 256 -12.71 -11.49 5.52
C GLN A 256 -11.74 -10.37 5.12
N ILE A 257 -11.91 -9.75 3.95
CA ILE A 257 -11.12 -8.59 3.51
C ILE A 257 -11.43 -7.39 4.39
N TRP A 258 -12.70 -7.14 4.68
CA TRP A 258 -13.11 -6.08 5.59
C TRP A 258 -12.52 -6.24 6.99
N ASP A 259 -12.58 -7.45 7.56
CA ASP A 259 -11.98 -7.76 8.87
C ASP A 259 -10.47 -7.54 8.88
N THR A 260 -9.80 -7.87 7.78
CA THR A 260 -8.34 -7.65 7.65
C THR A 260 -7.98 -6.17 7.67
N ALA A 261 -8.88 -5.28 7.22
CA ALA A 261 -8.69 -3.83 7.26
C ALA A 261 -9.15 -3.20 8.59
N PHE A 262 -10.30 -3.60 9.12
CA PHE A 262 -11.02 -2.87 10.17
C PHE A 262 -11.23 -3.65 11.48
N GLN A 263 -10.87 -4.94 11.53
CA GLN A 263 -10.75 -5.74 12.76
C GLN A 263 -9.29 -6.10 12.99
N CYS A 264 -8.44 -5.09 12.83
CA CYS A 264 -7.01 -5.22 12.77
C CYS A 264 -6.35 -4.29 13.80
N MET A 265 -5.27 -4.79 14.39
CA MET A 265 -4.33 -3.96 15.11
C MET A 265 -2.89 -4.31 14.72
N GLU A 266 -2.04 -3.30 14.72
CA GLU A 266 -0.61 -3.44 14.47
C GLU A 266 0.15 -3.05 15.72
N SER A 267 1.16 -3.84 16.09
CA SER A 267 2.05 -3.52 17.19
C SER A 267 3.52 -3.59 16.78
N THR A 268 4.29 -2.71 17.39
CA THR A 268 5.75 -2.78 17.41
C THR A 268 6.20 -2.96 18.87
N ASP A 269 7.50 -2.94 19.12
CA ASP A 269 8.03 -3.02 20.49
C ASP A 269 7.60 -1.84 21.38
N SER A 270 7.16 -0.72 20.80
CA SER A 270 6.84 0.50 21.54
C SER A 270 5.52 1.17 21.17
N THR A 271 4.79 0.65 20.19
CA THR A 271 3.55 1.26 19.70
C THR A 271 2.46 0.22 19.48
N LEU A 272 1.21 0.64 19.67
CA LEU A 272 0.02 -0.09 19.22
C LEU A 272 -0.79 0.84 18.32
N ARG A 273 -1.26 0.32 17.20
CA ARG A 273 -2.17 0.98 16.27
C ARG A 273 -3.42 0.12 16.15
N ILE A 274 -4.59 0.73 16.27
CA ILE A 274 -5.88 0.04 16.17
C ILE A 274 -6.63 0.68 15.01
N TYR A 275 -7.04 -0.14 14.05
CA TYR A 275 -7.90 0.28 12.95
C TYR A 275 -9.36 0.13 13.37
N LEU A 276 -10.10 1.23 13.30
CA LEU A 276 -11.48 1.31 13.73
C LEU A 276 -12.42 1.24 12.52
N PRO A 277 -13.55 0.53 12.63
CA PRO A 277 -14.44 0.33 11.52
C PRO A 277 -15.12 1.62 11.07
N PRO A 278 -15.34 1.80 9.76
CA PRO A 278 -16.15 2.89 9.24
C PRO A 278 -17.62 2.71 9.64
N ALA A 279 -18.43 3.76 9.45
CA ALA A 279 -19.85 3.72 9.78
C ALA A 279 -20.65 2.81 8.83
N GLU A 280 -21.08 3.34 7.69
CA GLU A 280 -21.82 2.59 6.67
C GLU A 280 -21.11 2.72 5.32
N SER A 281 -21.28 1.72 4.45
CA SER A 281 -20.82 1.82 3.06
C SER A 281 -21.69 2.82 2.31
N ILE A 282 -21.08 3.57 1.39
CA ILE A 282 -21.81 4.51 0.53
C ILE A 282 -22.51 3.80 -0.62
N SER A 283 -21.86 2.77 -1.19
CA SER A 283 -22.36 1.90 -2.23
C SER A 283 -21.41 0.72 -2.43
N THR A 284 -21.86 -0.26 -3.19
CA THR A 284 -21.04 -1.35 -3.72
C THR A 284 -20.72 -1.07 -5.19
N TYR A 285 -19.47 -1.27 -5.59
CA TYR A 285 -18.99 -0.92 -6.92
C TYR A 285 -18.33 -2.13 -7.59
N PRO A 286 -18.49 -2.28 -8.92
CA PRO A 286 -17.85 -3.35 -9.66
C PRO A 286 -16.33 -3.18 -9.65
N LEU A 287 -15.63 -4.31 -9.68
CA LEU A 287 -14.18 -4.37 -9.70
C LEU A 287 -13.65 -4.57 -11.13
N ARG A 288 -12.56 -3.88 -11.47
CA ARG A 288 -11.71 -4.30 -12.59
C ARG A 288 -11.06 -5.64 -12.27
N SER A 289 -10.61 -6.36 -13.29
CA SER A 289 -9.95 -7.65 -13.10
C SER A 289 -8.51 -7.52 -12.59
N GLU A 290 -8.00 -8.58 -11.95
CA GLU A 290 -6.59 -8.71 -11.57
C GLU A 290 -5.65 -8.46 -12.77
N ALA A 291 -5.98 -9.02 -13.94
CA ALA A 291 -5.17 -8.88 -15.15
C ALA A 291 -5.08 -7.41 -15.62
N GLU A 292 -6.17 -6.66 -15.51
CA GLU A 292 -6.19 -5.22 -15.82
C GLU A 292 -5.38 -4.43 -14.79
N ALA A 293 -5.47 -4.77 -13.51
CA ALA A 293 -4.68 -4.13 -12.46
C ALA A 293 -3.17 -4.35 -12.66
N VAL A 294 -2.77 -5.59 -12.96
CA VAL A 294 -1.37 -5.92 -13.29
C VAL A 294 -0.92 -5.20 -14.56
N ALA A 295 -1.76 -5.15 -15.60
CA ALA A 295 -1.44 -4.41 -16.82
C ALA A 295 -1.26 -2.90 -16.57
N SER A 296 -2.10 -2.30 -15.72
CA SER A 296 -1.99 -0.90 -15.27
C SER A 296 -0.62 -0.67 -14.63
N PHE A 297 -0.27 -1.49 -13.63
CA PHE A 297 1.02 -1.41 -12.96
C PHE A 297 2.21 -1.56 -13.93
N LEU A 298 2.23 -2.61 -14.77
CA LEU A 298 3.33 -2.86 -15.70
C LEU A 298 3.46 -1.76 -16.78
N SER A 299 2.39 -1.01 -17.05
CA SER A 299 2.41 0.14 -17.95
C SER A 299 2.93 1.43 -17.30
N GLY A 300 3.14 1.43 -15.99
CA GLY A 300 3.53 2.62 -15.22
C GLY A 300 2.37 3.45 -14.68
N ASP A 301 1.14 2.93 -14.69
CA ASP A 301 -0.04 3.58 -14.11
C ASP A 301 -0.43 2.91 -12.80
N TYR A 302 0.12 3.41 -11.69
CA TYR A 302 -0.10 2.86 -10.35
C TYR A 302 0.20 3.91 -9.27
N TRP A 303 -0.17 3.60 -8.04
CA TRP A 303 0.01 4.45 -6.88
C TRP A 303 0.95 3.82 -5.86
N GLY A 304 1.69 4.62 -5.10
CA GLY A 304 2.50 4.11 -3.99
C GLY A 304 3.79 4.89 -3.75
N CYS A 305 4.34 4.72 -2.55
CA CYS A 305 5.64 5.31 -2.20
C CYS A 305 6.82 4.48 -2.74
N HIS A 306 6.58 3.20 -3.05
CA HIS A 306 7.58 2.36 -3.68
C HIS A 306 7.47 2.48 -5.19
N TYR A 307 8.49 3.04 -5.81
CA TYR A 307 8.46 3.34 -7.23
C TYR A 307 9.68 2.77 -7.95
N THR A 308 9.45 2.49 -9.23
CA THR A 308 10.41 1.91 -10.15
C THR A 308 10.37 2.66 -11.46
N SER A 309 11.55 2.88 -12.06
CA SER A 309 11.67 3.39 -13.43
C SER A 309 11.35 2.33 -14.50
N HIS A 310 11.19 1.07 -14.11
CA HIS A 310 11.08 -0.09 -15.00
C HIS A 310 9.97 -1.06 -14.56
N PRO A 311 8.72 -0.60 -14.40
CA PRO A 311 7.62 -1.48 -14.01
C PRO A 311 7.41 -2.63 -15.01
N ASP A 312 7.76 -2.44 -16.28
CA ASP A 312 7.72 -3.47 -17.33
C ASP A 312 8.68 -4.66 -17.09
N GLN A 313 9.69 -4.47 -16.24
CA GLN A 313 10.67 -5.49 -15.87
C GLN A 313 10.39 -6.13 -14.50
N ALA A 314 9.33 -5.69 -13.82
CA ALA A 314 8.98 -6.17 -12.49
C ALA A 314 8.58 -7.65 -12.51
N THR A 315 9.10 -8.41 -11.55
CA THR A 315 8.57 -9.74 -11.23
C THR A 315 7.49 -9.58 -10.17
N VAL A 316 6.23 -9.79 -10.57
CA VAL A 316 5.10 -9.82 -9.63
C VAL A 316 5.22 -11.05 -8.74
N LEU A 317 5.21 -10.82 -7.44
CA LEU A 317 5.34 -11.83 -6.39
C LEU A 317 3.97 -12.26 -5.85
N LEU A 318 3.07 -11.29 -5.67
CA LEU A 318 1.72 -11.47 -5.18
C LEU A 318 0.83 -10.34 -5.68
N VAL A 319 -0.41 -10.68 -5.99
CA VAL A 319 -1.50 -9.72 -6.14
C VAL A 319 -2.56 -10.10 -5.11
N GLU A 320 -3.04 -9.12 -4.38
CA GLU A 320 -4.10 -9.28 -3.41
C GLU A 320 -5.00 -8.04 -3.41
N LEU A 321 -6.17 -8.20 -2.80
CA LEU A 321 -7.13 -7.13 -2.64
C LEU A 321 -7.27 -6.78 -1.16
N GLU A 322 -7.14 -5.49 -0.85
CA GLU A 322 -7.28 -4.90 0.49
C GLU A 322 -8.01 -3.55 0.43
N TYR A 323 -8.42 -3.01 1.58
CA TYR A 323 -8.85 -1.62 1.67
C TYR A 323 -7.65 -0.72 1.94
N ASP A 324 -7.49 0.34 1.15
CA ASP A 324 -6.49 1.35 1.43
C ASP A 324 -6.97 2.31 2.52
N LEU A 325 -6.25 2.33 3.64
CA LEU A 325 -6.53 3.18 4.80
C LEU A 325 -5.54 4.35 4.92
N THR A 326 -4.80 4.66 3.84
CA THR A 326 -3.86 5.77 3.87
C THR A 326 -4.53 7.13 4.02
N MET A 327 -3.77 8.06 4.59
CA MET A 327 -4.23 9.41 4.89
C MET A 327 -4.58 10.22 3.63
N GLY A 328 -5.46 11.20 3.79
CA GLY A 328 -5.86 12.12 2.74
C GLY A 328 -6.97 11.60 1.83
N GLN A 329 -7.49 10.40 2.08
CA GLN A 329 -8.53 9.78 1.26
C GLN A 329 -9.93 10.18 1.74
N PRO A 330 -10.83 10.62 0.85
CA PRO A 330 -12.24 10.83 1.20
C PRO A 330 -13.03 9.52 1.35
N TYR A 331 -12.49 8.41 0.83
CA TYR A 331 -13.13 7.10 0.87
C TYR A 331 -12.12 6.02 1.20
N PHE A 332 -12.52 5.00 1.97
CA PHE A 332 -11.78 3.75 2.04
C PHE A 332 -12.25 2.84 0.91
N GLN A 333 -11.33 2.57 -0.02
CA GLN A 333 -11.64 1.88 -1.27
C GLN A 333 -10.87 0.56 -1.37
N PRO A 334 -11.43 -0.46 -2.02
CA PRO A 334 -10.68 -1.64 -2.38
C PRO A 334 -9.59 -1.29 -3.40
N VAL A 335 -8.39 -1.82 -3.20
CA VAL A 335 -7.24 -1.68 -4.08
C VAL A 335 -6.59 -3.03 -4.33
N TYR A 336 -6.06 -3.20 -5.53
CA TYR A 336 -5.10 -4.27 -5.79
C TYR A 336 -3.73 -3.85 -5.25
N ARG A 337 -3.28 -4.54 -4.20
CA ARG A 337 -1.91 -4.44 -3.68
C ARG A 337 -1.04 -5.44 -4.42
N ILE A 338 -0.08 -4.94 -5.18
CA ILE A 338 0.84 -5.72 -6.01
C ILE A 338 2.22 -5.68 -5.34
N LEU A 339 2.67 -6.84 -4.84
CA LEU A 339 4.04 -7.03 -4.39
C LEU A 339 4.91 -7.41 -5.57
N TYR A 340 6.03 -6.72 -5.74
CA TYR A 340 6.94 -6.98 -6.85
C TYR A 340 8.42 -6.85 -6.45
N THR A 341 9.29 -7.45 -7.25
CA THR A 341 10.75 -7.33 -7.11
C THR A 341 11.39 -7.08 -8.47
N GLN A 342 12.64 -6.64 -8.46
CA GLN A 342 13.43 -6.39 -9.65
C GLN A 342 14.83 -6.97 -9.49
N ASP A 343 15.31 -7.69 -10.52
CA ASP A 343 16.61 -8.36 -10.48
C ASP A 343 17.78 -7.37 -10.26
N TYR A 344 17.65 -6.10 -10.70
CA TYR A 344 18.71 -5.10 -10.51
C TYR A 344 18.75 -4.49 -9.11
N TRP A 345 17.72 -4.67 -8.28
CA TRP A 345 17.71 -4.11 -6.93
C TRP A 345 18.75 -4.74 -6.01
N ASP A 346 19.22 -5.95 -6.29
CA ASP A 346 20.31 -6.57 -5.53
C ASP A 346 21.59 -5.70 -5.60
N GLU A 347 21.86 -5.08 -6.76
CA GLU A 347 22.99 -4.16 -6.94
C GLU A 347 22.73 -2.83 -6.20
N VAL A 348 21.49 -2.32 -6.26
CA VAL A 348 21.09 -1.09 -5.54
C VAL A 348 21.22 -1.25 -4.03
N ILE A 349 20.77 -2.38 -3.48
CA ILE A 349 20.87 -2.68 -2.04
C ILE A 349 22.32 -2.73 -1.61
N ALA A 350 23.19 -3.38 -2.39
CA ALA A 350 24.61 -3.47 -2.09
C ALA A 350 25.29 -2.09 -2.00
N ASP A 351 24.82 -1.10 -2.77
CA ASP A 351 25.30 0.28 -2.73
C ASP A 351 24.67 1.13 -1.62
N TRP A 352 23.48 0.76 -1.11
CA TRP A 352 22.72 1.54 -0.13
C TRP A 352 22.97 1.13 1.32
N VAL A 353 23.30 -0.13 1.59
CA VAL A 353 23.60 -0.57 2.96
C VAL A 353 24.88 0.08 3.48
N PHE A 354 24.95 0.31 4.79
CA PHE A 354 26.11 0.92 5.43
C PHE A 354 27.34 0.01 5.35
N ASP A 355 28.53 0.63 5.35
CA ASP A 355 29.81 -0.08 5.39
C ASP A 355 29.84 -1.11 6.52
N GLY A 356 30.08 -2.38 6.16
CA GLY A 356 30.16 -3.51 7.11
C GLY A 356 28.86 -4.29 7.29
N VAL A 357 27.75 -3.85 6.68
CA VAL A 357 26.52 -4.65 6.56
C VAL A 357 26.66 -5.60 5.36
N ASP A 358 26.33 -6.88 5.53
CA ASP A 358 26.28 -7.85 4.44
C ASP A 358 24.93 -7.71 3.70
N PRO A 359 24.90 -7.29 2.42
CA PRO A 359 23.66 -7.14 1.67
C PRO A 359 23.07 -8.46 1.18
N SER A 360 23.86 -9.56 1.17
CA SER A 360 23.45 -10.84 0.57
C SER A 360 22.19 -11.52 1.14
N PRO A 361 21.77 -11.28 2.40
CA PRO A 361 20.52 -11.82 2.93
C PRO A 361 19.28 -11.03 2.49
N PHE A 362 19.43 -9.83 1.92
CA PHE A 362 18.32 -8.95 1.61
C PHE A 362 17.84 -9.09 0.16
N THR A 363 16.57 -8.77 -0.03
CA THR A 363 15.92 -8.65 -1.33
C THR A 363 15.04 -7.40 -1.31
N GLY A 364 15.02 -6.67 -2.42
CA GLY A 364 14.17 -5.50 -2.58
C GLY A 364 12.75 -5.93 -2.91
N VAL A 365 11.76 -5.42 -2.19
CA VAL A 365 10.34 -5.62 -2.50
C VAL A 365 9.61 -4.28 -2.54
N GLY A 366 9.02 -3.99 -3.69
CA GLY A 366 8.14 -2.85 -3.91
C GLY A 366 6.68 -3.22 -3.68
N VAL A 367 5.88 -2.19 -3.46
CA VAL A 367 4.42 -2.30 -3.32
C VAL A 367 3.79 -1.27 -4.24
N ALA A 368 2.98 -1.73 -5.19
CA ALA A 368 2.18 -0.88 -6.05
C ALA A 368 0.70 -1.05 -5.70
N TYR A 369 -0.05 0.03 -5.80
CA TYR A 369 -1.48 0.09 -5.56
C TYR A 369 -2.19 0.49 -6.83
N VAL A 370 -3.19 -0.29 -7.22
CA VAL A 370 -4.07 0.04 -8.33
C VAL A 370 -5.50 0.05 -7.82
N PRO A 371 -6.29 1.12 -8.04
CA PRO A 371 -7.70 1.14 -7.66
C PRO A 371 -8.41 -0.11 -8.19
N ALA A 372 -9.12 -0.83 -7.31
CA ALA A 372 -9.82 -2.03 -7.72
C ALA A 372 -11.19 -1.72 -8.33
N ILE A 373 -11.77 -0.56 -8.02
CA ILE A 373 -13.00 -0.08 -8.63
C ILE A 373 -12.82 0.09 -10.14
N ASP A 374 -13.84 -0.34 -10.89
CA ASP A 374 -13.86 -0.14 -12.34
C ASP A 374 -13.67 1.36 -12.67
N PRO A 375 -12.75 1.70 -13.59
CA PRO A 375 -12.49 3.09 -13.99
C PRO A 375 -13.72 3.91 -14.34
N GLU A 376 -14.80 3.28 -14.81
CA GLU A 376 -16.07 3.97 -15.10
C GLU A 376 -16.62 4.72 -13.87
N TYR A 377 -16.36 4.23 -12.66
CA TYR A 377 -16.89 4.79 -11.41
C TYR A 377 -15.85 5.60 -10.62
N GLN A 378 -14.62 5.73 -11.14
CA GLN A 378 -13.54 6.37 -10.39
C GLN A 378 -13.77 7.89 -10.19
N ASP A 379 -14.59 8.52 -11.03
CA ASP A 379 -15.01 9.92 -10.86
C ASP A 379 -16.02 10.09 -9.69
N GLU A 380 -16.78 9.04 -9.35
CA GLU A 380 -17.72 9.06 -8.22
C GLU A 380 -17.00 8.87 -6.88
N VAL A 381 -15.94 8.06 -6.89
CA VAL A 381 -15.12 7.73 -5.71
C VAL A 381 -13.63 7.92 -6.04
N PRO A 382 -13.13 9.16 -6.17
CA PRO A 382 -11.74 9.41 -6.56
C PRO A 382 -10.75 8.78 -5.59
N TYR A 383 -9.89 7.90 -6.12
CA TYR A 383 -8.79 7.31 -5.37
C TYR A 383 -7.58 8.25 -5.35
N ARG A 384 -6.97 8.40 -4.17
CA ARG A 384 -5.79 9.25 -3.98
C ARG A 384 -4.89 8.59 -2.98
N ARG A 385 -3.59 8.55 -3.24
CA ARG A 385 -2.60 8.13 -2.24
C ARG A 385 -1.54 9.19 -2.11
N TYR A 386 -1.14 9.50 -0.89
CA TYR A 386 -0.10 10.48 -0.62
C TYR A 386 1.14 9.86 0.02
N CYS A 387 2.31 10.37 -0.37
CA CYS A 387 3.61 10.02 0.20
C CYS A 387 4.51 11.27 0.19
N ASN A 388 5.25 11.53 1.28
CA ASN A 388 6.23 12.63 1.36
C ASN A 388 5.70 13.97 0.83
N ASP A 389 4.52 14.37 1.32
CA ASP A 389 3.84 15.64 1.04
C ASP A 389 3.24 15.81 -0.37
N GLY A 390 3.23 14.76 -1.21
CA GLY A 390 2.67 14.79 -2.56
C GLY A 390 1.78 13.60 -2.89
N LEU A 391 1.01 13.74 -4.00
CA LEU A 391 0.31 12.61 -4.60
C LEU A 391 1.35 11.60 -5.10
N ALA A 392 1.14 10.34 -4.74
CA ALA A 392 2.01 9.23 -5.08
C ALA A 392 1.47 8.46 -6.29
N HIS A 393 1.03 9.18 -7.33
CA HIS A 393 0.58 8.59 -8.60
C HIS A 393 1.75 8.58 -9.58
N MET A 394 2.06 7.41 -10.09
CA MET A 394 2.96 7.23 -11.22
C MET A 394 2.12 7.11 -12.48
N THR A 395 2.51 7.85 -13.52
CA THR A 395 1.89 7.77 -14.84
C THR A 395 2.89 7.26 -15.87
N PRO A 396 2.43 6.69 -16.99
CA PRO A 396 3.32 6.27 -18.07
C PRO A 396 4.19 7.41 -18.63
N ALA A 397 3.75 8.67 -18.48
CA ALA A 397 4.50 9.84 -18.90
C ALA A 397 5.73 10.11 -18.01
N ASP A 398 5.69 9.69 -16.74
CA ASP A 398 6.80 9.87 -15.79
C ASP A 398 7.99 8.94 -16.09
N LEU A 399 7.77 7.91 -16.92
CA LEU A 399 8.79 6.94 -17.34
C LEU A 399 9.60 7.39 -18.58
N LEU A 400 9.13 8.41 -19.29
CA LEU A 400 9.72 8.93 -20.55
C LEU A 400 10.78 10.00 -20.28
#